data_AF-A0A4R0NS64-F1
#
_entry.id   AF-A0A4R0NS64-F1
#
_cell.length_a   1.000
_cell.length_b   1.000
_cell.length_c   1.000
_cell.angle_alpha   90.00
_cell.angle_beta   90.00
_cell.angle_gamma   90.00
#
_symmetry.space_group_name_H-M   'P 1'
#
loop_
_entity.id
_entity.type
_entity.pdbx_description
1 polymer ?
#
loop_
_entity_poly.entity_id
_entity_poly.type
_entity_poly.pdbx_seq_one_letter_code
_entity_poly.pdbx_strand_id
1 'polypeptide(L)'
;MDTKFQESPTKVHLGHNVQRVREIVGYKQVTLAEIVNLSQQSISKWEQSEDIPDDVLEKLAKGLGVTAEFIKNFKEEKAIYNIQTNRDESKQNSLNYQPNITYDAADKLVQLLEQFIQEDRVKTESITNLSKAVLDLAEEVKKLKAK
;
A
#
# COMPACT_ATOMS: atom_id res chain seq x y z
N MET A 1 -9.04 47.99 1.56
CA MET A 1 -8.25 47.41 2.66
C MET A 1 -8.11 45.94 2.33
N ASP A 2 -6.98 45.56 1.74
CA ASP A 2 -6.73 44.18 1.33
C ASP A 2 -6.23 43.41 2.54
N THR A 3 -7.16 42.79 3.27
CA THR A 3 -6.84 41.93 4.40
C THR A 3 -6.21 40.65 3.85
N LYS A 4 -4.88 40.66 3.69
CA LYS A 4 -4.09 39.45 3.45
C LYS A 4 -4.28 38.54 4.65
N PHE A 5 -5.05 37.47 4.50
CA PHE A 5 -5.05 36.35 5.44
C PHE A 5 -3.63 35.75 5.39
N GLN A 6 -2.84 36.01 6.42
CA GLN A 6 -1.64 35.23 6.67
C GLN A 6 -2.11 33.87 7.17
N GLU A 7 -2.01 32.84 6.33
CA GLU A 7 -2.11 31.46 6.79
C GLU A 7 -1.00 31.26 7.82
N SER A 8 -1.37 31.19 9.10
CA SER A 8 -0.46 30.73 10.14
C SER A 8 -0.07 29.29 9.80
N PRO A 9 1.22 28.94 9.70
CA PRO A 9 1.61 27.56 9.46
C PRO A 9 1.04 26.73 10.62
N THR A 10 0.07 25.89 10.32
CA THR A 10 -0.41 24.88 11.26
C THR A 10 0.80 24.04 11.64
N LYS A 11 1.25 24.16 12.90
CA LYS A 11 2.41 23.42 13.39
C LYS A 11 2.12 21.94 13.21
N VAL A 12 2.95 21.27 12.41
CA VAL A 12 2.74 19.86 12.04
C VAL A 12 3.06 19.01 13.26
N HIS A 13 2.10 18.21 13.72
CA HIS A 13 2.31 17.29 14.83
C HIS A 13 3.04 16.02 14.34
N LEU A 14 4.35 15.97 14.52
CA LEU A 14 5.19 14.89 13.98
C LEU A 14 4.83 13.51 14.56
N GLY A 15 4.44 13.43 15.84
CA GLY A 15 4.00 12.18 16.45
C GLY A 15 2.78 11.55 15.76
N HIS A 16 1.77 12.35 15.40
CA HIS A 16 0.60 11.87 14.65
C HIS A 16 1.00 11.38 13.26
N ASN A 17 1.91 12.06 12.59
CA ASN A 17 2.43 11.61 11.29
C ASN A 17 3.14 10.26 11.42
N VAL A 18 3.99 10.07 12.44
CA VAL A 18 4.63 8.77 12.72
C VAL A 18 3.59 7.69 12.97
N GLN A 19 2.59 7.97 13.81
CA GLN A 19 1.51 7.01 14.10
C GLN A 19 0.78 6.60 12.82
N ARG A 20 0.43 7.57 11.98
CA ARG A 20 -0.35 7.32 10.76
C ARG A 20 0.44 6.52 9.74
N VAL A 21 1.71 6.87 9.54
CA VAL A 21 2.61 6.10 8.67
C VAL A 21 2.78 4.68 9.19
N ARG A 22 2.93 4.48 10.52
CA ARG A 22 2.99 3.14 11.12
C ARG A 22 1.74 2.30 10.84
N GLU A 23 0.57 2.90 10.96
CA GLU A 23 -0.71 2.23 10.68
C GLU A 23 -0.86 1.84 9.20
N ILE A 24 -0.43 2.71 8.28
CA ILE A 24 -0.42 2.42 6.83
C ILE A 24 0.50 1.25 6.50
N VAL A 25 1.67 1.20 7.15
CA VAL A 25 2.61 0.08 7.03
C VAL A 25 2.07 -1.20 7.69
N GLY A 26 1.07 -1.10 8.57
CA GLY A 26 0.43 -2.23 9.23
C GLY A 26 1.17 -2.74 10.47
N TYR A 27 2.06 -1.93 11.05
CA TYR A 27 2.83 -2.32 12.23
C TYR A 27 2.10 -1.99 13.53
N LYS A 28 2.13 -2.92 14.47
CA LYS A 28 1.80 -2.64 15.87
C LYS A 28 2.94 -1.83 16.49
N GLN A 29 2.65 -1.04 17.53
CA GLN A 29 3.68 -0.28 18.25
C GLN A 29 4.81 -1.19 18.78
N VAL A 30 4.47 -2.39 19.26
CA VAL A 30 5.46 -3.40 19.70
C VAL A 30 6.40 -3.79 18.56
N THR A 31 5.86 -4.04 17.36
CA THR A 31 6.65 -4.42 16.19
C THR A 31 7.61 -3.31 15.76
N LEU A 32 7.14 -2.06 15.70
CA LEU A 32 8.03 -0.93 15.39
C LEU A 32 9.12 -0.80 16.47
N ALA A 33 8.75 -0.93 17.74
CA ALA A 33 9.66 -0.86 18.87
C ALA A 33 10.79 -1.90 18.76
N GLU A 34 10.45 -3.15 18.40
CA GLU A 34 11.43 -4.22 18.15
C GLU A 34 12.37 -3.87 17.00
N ILE A 35 11.84 -3.38 15.87
CA ILE A 35 12.64 -3.00 14.70
C ILE A 35 13.66 -1.90 15.03
N VAL A 36 13.24 -0.88 15.79
CA VAL A 36 14.12 0.24 16.15
C VAL A 36 14.84 0.04 17.49
N ASN A 37 14.75 -1.14 18.11
CA ASN A 37 15.34 -1.45 19.40
C ASN A 37 15.01 -0.37 20.47
N LEU A 38 13.72 -0.05 20.60
CA LEU A 38 13.14 0.80 21.64
C LEU A 38 12.05 0.01 22.38
N SER A 39 11.54 0.55 23.48
CA SER A 39 10.36 -0.04 24.14
C SER A 39 9.06 0.43 23.48
N GLN A 40 7.99 -0.37 23.61
CA GLN A 40 6.67 0.02 23.12
C GLN A 40 6.18 1.32 23.78
N GLN A 41 6.52 1.54 25.05
CA GLN A 41 6.20 2.78 25.76
C GLN A 41 6.93 3.98 25.15
N SER A 42 8.19 3.82 24.72
CA SER A 42 8.91 4.88 24.00
C SER A 42 8.23 5.22 22.68
N ILE A 43 7.80 4.22 21.89
CA ILE A 43 7.07 4.47 20.64
C ILE A 43 5.76 5.22 20.91
N SER A 44 4.98 4.78 21.89
CA SER A 44 3.74 5.47 22.28
C SER A 44 3.99 6.92 22.69
N LYS A 45 5.06 7.17 23.47
CA LYS A 45 5.46 8.53 23.87
C LYS A 45 5.83 9.41 22.67
N TRP A 46 6.56 8.86 21.69
CA TRP A 46 6.93 9.61 20.48
C TRP A 46 5.72 9.91 19.59
N GLU A 47 4.79 8.97 19.44
CA GLU A 47 3.54 9.17 18.69
C GLU A 47 2.64 10.26 19.30
N GLN A 48 2.69 10.44 20.61
CA GLN A 48 1.95 11.50 21.33
C GLN A 48 2.69 12.84 21.37
N SER A 49 3.92 12.91 20.84
CA SER A 49 4.74 14.12 20.91
C SER A 49 4.55 15.01 19.69
N GLU A 50 4.32 16.30 19.92
CA GLU A 50 4.13 17.28 18.83
C GLU A 50 5.41 17.45 18.00
N ASP A 51 6.57 17.45 18.67
CA ASP A 51 7.89 17.56 18.06
C ASP A 51 8.73 16.31 18.41
N ILE A 52 9.49 15.81 17.44
CA ILE A 52 10.40 14.68 17.62
C ILE A 52 11.81 15.12 17.22
N PRO A 53 12.83 14.88 18.06
CA PRO A 53 14.23 15.12 17.69
C PRO A 53 14.60 14.42 16.38
N ASP A 54 15.39 15.09 15.54
CA ASP A 54 15.70 14.59 14.19
C ASP A 54 16.37 13.21 14.17
N ASP A 55 17.23 12.92 15.15
CA ASP A 55 17.90 11.63 15.32
C ASP A 55 16.90 10.50 15.62
N VAL A 56 15.90 10.78 16.45
CA VAL A 56 14.82 9.85 16.77
C VAL A 56 13.90 9.68 15.58
N LEU A 57 13.53 10.77 14.91
CA LEU A 57 12.67 10.74 13.74
C LEU A 57 13.28 9.93 12.59
N GLU A 58 14.58 10.10 12.34
CA GLU A 58 15.31 9.33 11.33
C GLU A 58 15.34 7.84 11.67
N LYS A 59 15.55 7.50 12.95
CA LYS A 59 15.49 6.13 13.43
C LYS A 59 14.12 5.49 13.24
N LEU A 60 13.05 6.22 13.57
CA LEU A 60 11.66 5.78 13.37
C LEU A 60 11.33 5.63 11.89
N ALA A 61 11.72 6.60 11.05
CA ALA A 61 11.52 6.57 9.61
C ALA A 61 12.20 5.36 8.97
N LYS A 62 13.44 5.07 9.37
CA LYS A 62 14.17 3.88 8.93
C LYS A 62 13.45 2.58 9.31
N GLY A 63 12.91 2.51 10.53
CA GLY A 63 12.11 1.36 10.98
C GLY A 63 10.79 1.18 10.22
N LEU A 64 10.24 2.28 9.68
CA LEU A 64 9.04 2.30 8.85
C LEU A 64 9.31 2.16 7.35
N GLY A 65 10.58 2.12 6.93
CA GLY A 65 10.96 2.03 5.51
C GLY A 65 10.70 3.31 4.71
N VAL A 66 10.65 4.47 5.36
CA VAL A 66 10.44 5.78 4.73
C VAL A 66 11.55 6.77 5.11
N THR A 67 11.56 7.96 4.51
CA THR A 67 12.48 9.04 4.88
C THR A 67 11.90 9.92 5.99
N ALA A 68 12.76 10.54 6.80
CA ALA A 68 12.31 11.49 7.83
C ALA A 68 11.56 12.68 7.20
N GLU A 69 12.00 13.13 6.02
CA GLU A 69 11.34 14.18 5.24
C GLU A 69 9.92 13.79 4.82
N PHE A 70 9.69 12.53 4.45
CA PHE A 70 8.34 12.04 4.17
C PHE A 70 7.41 12.19 5.37
N ILE A 71 7.88 11.86 6.58
CA ILE A 71 7.09 12.03 7.81
C ILE A 71 6.83 13.51 8.12
N LYS A 72 7.82 14.40 7.91
CA LYS A 72 7.65 15.85 8.12
C LYS A 72 6.64 16.47 7.15
N ASN A 73 6.63 16.01 5.90
CA ASN A 73 5.74 16.50 4.85
C ASN A 73 4.42 15.71 4.74
N PHE A 74 4.21 14.73 5.61
CA PHE A 74 3.00 13.93 5.62
C PHE A 74 1.80 14.81 6.00
N LYS A 75 0.82 14.91 5.09
CA LYS A 75 -0.42 15.67 5.28
C LYS A 75 -1.61 14.73 5.16
N GLU A 76 -2.39 14.64 6.23
CA GLU A 76 -3.57 13.78 6.31
C GLU A 76 -4.82 14.40 5.63
N GLU A 77 -4.79 15.68 5.22
CA GLU A 77 -5.94 16.42 4.67
C GLU A 77 -6.62 15.80 3.43
N LYS A 78 -6.11 14.71 2.85
CA LYS A 78 -6.84 13.90 1.85
C LYS A 78 -7.77 12.83 2.44
N ALA A 79 -7.78 12.60 3.76
CA ALA A 79 -8.56 11.52 4.38
C ALA A 79 -9.69 12.01 5.33
N ILE A 80 -9.57 13.19 5.93
CA ILE A 80 -10.55 13.69 6.93
C ILE A 80 -11.83 14.22 6.27
N TYR A 81 -11.78 14.66 5.01
CA TYR A 81 -12.97 15.12 4.27
C TYR A 81 -14.02 14.00 4.09
N ASN A 82 -13.61 12.73 4.09
CA ASN A 82 -14.51 11.60 3.85
C ASN A 82 -15.31 11.15 5.09
N ILE A 83 -14.89 11.51 6.31
CA ILE A 83 -15.57 11.06 7.55
C ILE A 83 -16.62 12.07 8.00
N GLN A 84 -16.39 13.37 7.81
CA GLN A 84 -17.37 14.41 8.16
C GLN A 84 -18.55 14.46 7.18
N THR A 85 -18.33 14.22 5.88
CA THR A 85 -19.41 14.25 4.88
C THR A 85 -20.42 13.11 5.02
N ASN A 86 -20.04 11.96 5.60
CA ASN A 86 -20.95 10.81 5.77
C ASN A 86 -21.81 10.86 7.05
N ARG A 87 -21.62 11.86 7.93
CA ARG A 87 -22.39 11.98 9.17
C ARG A 87 -23.46 13.07 9.12
N ASP A 88 -23.30 14.06 8.24
CA ASP A 88 -24.21 15.19 8.06
C ASP A 88 -24.93 15.13 6.70
N GLU A 89 -25.71 14.07 6.45
CA GLU A 89 -26.71 14.04 5.35
C GLU A 89 -27.92 14.94 5.66
N SER A 90 -27.71 16.13 6.23
CA SER A 90 -28.79 17.07 6.49
C SER A 90 -28.37 18.53 6.43
N LYS A 91 -27.61 18.95 5.40
CA LYS A 91 -27.73 20.31 4.83
C LYS A 91 -26.95 20.48 3.54
N GLN A 92 -27.74 20.53 2.47
CA GLN A 92 -27.58 21.33 1.26
C GLN A 92 -26.23 22.05 1.00
N ASN A 93 -25.69 21.72 -0.18
CA ASN A 93 -25.08 22.65 -1.15
C ASN A 93 -23.65 23.13 -0.87
N SER A 94 -22.65 22.33 -1.26
CA SER A 94 -21.31 22.84 -1.59
C SER A 94 -20.67 22.05 -2.75
N LEU A 95 -20.90 22.61 -3.95
CA LEU A 95 -19.92 22.75 -5.05
C LEU A 95 -18.96 21.57 -5.30
N ASN A 96 -19.38 20.69 -6.21
CA ASN A 96 -18.61 20.15 -7.36
C ASN A 96 -17.07 20.21 -7.28
N TYR A 97 -16.47 19.42 -6.40
CA TYR A 97 -15.16 18.84 -6.68
C TYR A 97 -15.28 17.33 -6.54
N GLN A 98 -15.81 16.70 -7.60
CA GLN A 98 -15.67 15.26 -7.76
C GLN A 98 -14.27 15.03 -8.32
N PRO A 99 -13.28 14.57 -7.53
CA PRO A 99 -12.11 13.97 -8.13
C PRO A 99 -12.62 12.79 -8.94
N ASN A 100 -12.36 12.82 -10.24
CA ASN A 100 -12.62 11.70 -11.13
C ASN A 100 -11.64 10.61 -10.72
N ILE A 101 -12.00 9.84 -9.68
CA ILE A 101 -11.25 8.64 -9.29
C ILE A 101 -11.60 7.62 -10.35
N THR A 102 -10.81 7.59 -11.42
CA THR A 102 -10.81 6.48 -12.35
C THR A 102 -10.31 5.27 -11.57
N TYR A 103 -11.25 4.42 -11.15
CA TYR A 103 -10.93 3.17 -10.45
C TYR A 103 -10.27 2.19 -11.42
N ASP A 104 -8.97 2.38 -11.63
CA ASP A 104 -8.04 1.47 -12.34
C ASP A 104 -7.86 0.12 -11.60
N ALA A 105 -8.68 -0.16 -10.58
CA ALA A 105 -8.71 -1.45 -9.89
C ALA A 105 -9.37 -2.53 -10.77
N ALA A 106 -10.39 -2.16 -11.56
CA ALA A 106 -11.07 -3.10 -12.45
C ALA A 106 -10.16 -3.50 -13.62
N ASP A 107 -9.49 -2.53 -14.24
CA ASP A 107 -8.58 -2.79 -15.37
C ASP A 107 -7.38 -3.63 -14.96
N LYS A 108 -6.81 -3.40 -13.77
CA LYS A 108 -5.75 -4.25 -13.20
C LYS A 108 -6.23 -5.66 -12.90
N LEU A 109 -7.47 -5.82 -12.43
CA LEU A 109 -8.06 -7.13 -12.16
C LEU A 109 -8.30 -7.90 -13.46
N VAL A 110 -8.77 -7.23 -14.51
CA VAL A 110 -8.93 -7.81 -15.84
C VAL A 110 -7.57 -8.25 -16.40
N GLN A 111 -6.54 -7.42 -16.33
CA GLN A 111 -5.18 -7.77 -16.76
C GLN A 111 -4.63 -9.00 -16.03
N LEU A 112 -4.84 -9.10 -14.72
CA LEU A 112 -4.40 -10.26 -13.93
C LEU A 112 -5.14 -11.55 -14.34
N LEU A 113 -6.46 -11.46 -14.59
CA LEU A 113 -7.25 -12.60 -15.06
C LEU A 113 -6.82 -13.06 -16.45
N GLU A 114 -6.56 -12.13 -17.37
CA GLU A 114 -6.06 -12.43 -18.72
C GLU A 114 -4.70 -13.12 -18.66
N GLN A 115 -3.79 -12.65 -17.81
CA GLN A 115 -2.49 -13.29 -17.59
C GLN A 115 -2.65 -14.71 -17.06
N PHE A 116 -3.52 -14.92 -16.07
CA PHE A 116 -3.76 -16.24 -15.51
C PHE A 116 -4.30 -17.24 -16.54
N ILE A 117 -5.27 -16.81 -17.37
CA ILE A 117 -5.81 -17.61 -18.47
C ILE A 117 -4.71 -17.98 -19.47
N GLN A 118 -3.82 -17.05 -19.79
CA GLN A 118 -2.72 -17.30 -20.72
C GLN A 118 -1.71 -18.31 -20.16
N GLU A 119 -1.35 -18.18 -18.88
CA GLU A 119 -0.49 -19.15 -18.20
C GLU A 119 -1.09 -20.56 -18.19
N ASP A 120 -2.39 -20.68 -17.91
CA ASP A 120 -3.09 -21.96 -17.91
C ASP A 120 -3.16 -22.58 -19.31
N ARG A 121 -3.30 -21.77 -20.36
CA ARG A 121 -3.23 -22.25 -21.75
C ARG A 121 -1.85 -22.79 -22.08
N VAL A 122 -0.79 -22.06 -21.74
CA VAL A 122 0.60 -22.49 -21.99
C VAL A 122 0.92 -23.78 -21.24
N LYS A 123 0.49 -23.90 -19.98
CA LYS A 123 0.65 -25.14 -19.20
C LYS A 123 -0.09 -26.30 -19.84
N THR A 124 -1.34 -26.09 -20.25
CA THR A 124 -2.15 -27.11 -20.93
C THR A 124 -1.50 -27.56 -22.24
N GLU A 125 -1.01 -26.62 -23.05
CA GLU A 125 -0.34 -26.92 -24.32
C GLU A 125 0.95 -27.74 -24.09
N SER A 126 1.76 -27.35 -23.10
CA SER A 126 2.96 -28.09 -22.70
C SER A 126 2.62 -29.54 -22.30
N ILE A 127 1.56 -29.73 -21.50
CA ILE A 127 1.07 -31.06 -21.12
C ILE A 127 0.64 -31.87 -22.35
N THR A 128 -0.08 -31.25 -23.30
CA THR A 128 -0.50 -31.96 -24.53
C THR A 128 0.69 -32.35 -25.41
N ASN A 129 1.70 -31.50 -25.53
CA ASN A 129 2.91 -31.77 -26.29
C ASN A 129 3.73 -32.90 -25.66
N LEU A 130 3.89 -32.88 -24.33
CA LEU A 130 4.54 -33.97 -23.60
C LEU A 130 3.77 -35.28 -23.74
N SER A 131 2.43 -35.24 -23.64
CA SER A 131 1.58 -36.42 -23.83
C SER A 131 1.74 -37.02 -25.22
N LYS A 132 1.79 -36.18 -26.26
CA LYS A 132 2.03 -36.64 -27.64
C LYS A 132 3.42 -37.26 -27.80
N ALA A 133 4.46 -36.62 -27.27
CA ALA A 133 5.83 -37.16 -27.33
C ALA A 133 5.93 -38.53 -26.62
N VAL A 134 5.25 -38.70 -25.49
CA VAL A 134 5.19 -39.99 -24.78
C VAL A 134 4.49 -41.07 -25.62
N LEU A 135 3.42 -40.72 -26.34
CA LEU A 135 2.73 -41.65 -27.24
C LEU A 135 3.62 -42.06 -28.42
N ASP A 136 4.30 -41.12 -29.07
CA ASP A 136 5.19 -41.38 -30.19
C ASP A 136 6.37 -42.29 -29.77
N LEU A 137 6.98 -42.01 -28.60
CA LEU A 137 8.00 -42.87 -27.99
C LEU A 137 7.47 -44.27 -27.66
N ALA A 138 6.24 -44.38 -27.16
CA ALA A 138 5.63 -45.67 -26.84
C ALA A 138 5.40 -46.52 -28.11
N GLU A 139 5.00 -45.89 -29.23
CA GLU A 139 4.90 -46.59 -30.52
C GLU A 139 6.25 -47.06 -31.04
N GLU A 140 7.31 -46.25 -30.91
CA GLU A 140 8.65 -46.62 -31.36
C GLU A 140 9.24 -47.77 -30.53
N VAL A 141 9.08 -47.73 -29.20
CA VAL A 141 9.44 -48.85 -28.32
C VAL A 141 8.68 -50.12 -28.68
N LYS A 142 7.39 -50.02 -29.04
CA LYS A 142 6.59 -51.17 -29.48
C LYS A 142 7.11 -51.76 -30.80
N LYS A 143 7.52 -50.92 -31.75
CA LYS A 143 8.12 -51.36 -33.03
C LYS A 143 9.47 -52.04 -32.81
N LEU A 144 10.30 -51.54 -31.90
CA LEU A 144 11.60 -52.14 -31.56
C LEU A 144 11.47 -53.49 -30.85
N LYS A 145 10.42 -53.68 -30.02
CA LYS A 145 10.15 -54.97 -29.36
C LYS A 145 9.50 -56.02 -30.28
N ALA A 146 8.99 -55.61 -31.44
CA ALA A 146 8.35 -56.50 -32.43
C ALA A 146 9.31 -56.99 -33.52
N LYS A 147 10.60 -56.61 -33.46
CA LYS A 147 11.68 -57.02 -34.35
C LYS A 147 12.65 -57.93 -33.59
#